data_AF-A0A6J0VCY6-F1
#
_entry.id   AF-A0A6J0VCY6-F1
#
_cell.length_a   1.000
_cell.length_b   1.000
_cell.length_c   1.000
_cell.angle_alpha   90.00
_cell.angle_beta   90.00
_cell.angle_gamma   90.00
#
_symmetry.space_group_name_H-M   'P 1'
#
loop_
_entity.id
_entity.type
_entity.pdbx_description
1 polymer ?
#
loop_
_entity_poly.entity_id
_entity_poly.type
_entity_poly.pdbx_seq_one_letter_code
_entity_poly.pdbx_strand_id
1 'polypeptide(L)'
;MPLDSGRQEARRVQTSGGALAPDAMARAGGLAGLRWCFEARSASRWMGCRRDAFSQIHLSPLALSSTILLHSQRHYRATLCTELTKPLIIGNIPSASLQPYEVRIRVHCCGVNFADILACQGLYQEKHPLPFTPGMEFSGDVMEAGKAVTRVKKGDRVIGVANTKALAEEYIADQKLLWTIPQGVSYESAAALPVSYGTAILALEHRAQTKPGETVLVTAAAGATGLAVIDVASHILKAKVIAGAGSEKKCSLAFQKGAIQSVNYSETSLREEVKKLTDAQGVNVVIDTIGGDIFKEALHR
;
A
#
# COMPACT_ATOMS: atom_id res chain seq x y z
N MET A 1 27.94 42.87 -9.99
CA MET A 1 27.77 41.45 -9.63
C MET A 1 26.35 41.06 -9.98
N PRO A 2 26.09 40.19 -10.97
CA PRO A 2 24.74 39.71 -11.22
C PRO A 2 24.43 38.57 -10.23
N LEU A 3 23.26 38.68 -9.59
CA LEU A 3 22.68 37.67 -8.73
C LEU A 3 22.19 36.51 -9.60
N ASP A 4 22.76 35.34 -9.37
CA ASP A 4 22.38 34.08 -10.00
C ASP A 4 21.00 33.64 -9.47
N SER A 5 19.95 33.86 -10.26
CA SER A 5 18.62 33.34 -9.97
C SER A 5 18.61 31.84 -10.27
N GLY A 6 19.07 31.05 -9.30
CA GLY A 6 19.05 29.59 -9.35
C GLY A 6 17.62 29.08 -9.60
N ARG A 7 17.37 28.67 -10.84
CA ARG A 7 16.08 28.16 -11.32
C ARG A 7 15.88 26.75 -10.77
N GLN A 8 15.07 26.60 -9.72
CA GLN A 8 14.80 25.28 -9.13
C GLN A 8 13.91 24.44 -10.05
N GLU A 9 14.39 23.24 -10.42
CA GLU A 9 13.62 22.26 -11.17
C GLU A 9 12.61 21.57 -10.24
N ALA A 10 11.34 21.47 -10.65
CA ALA A 10 10.32 20.78 -9.88
C ALA A 10 10.76 19.35 -9.51
N ARG A 11 10.68 19.01 -8.22
CA ARG A 11 11.06 17.68 -7.70
C ARG A 11 9.95 16.69 -8.03
N ARG A 12 10.30 15.62 -8.74
CA ARG A 12 9.35 14.67 -9.34
C ARG A 12 9.14 13.46 -8.45
N VAL A 13 7.88 13.11 -8.17
CA VAL A 13 7.53 11.88 -7.45
C VAL A 13 6.39 11.17 -8.15
N GLN A 14 6.70 10.00 -8.70
CA GLN A 14 5.69 9.06 -9.17
C GLN A 14 5.50 8.00 -8.07
N THR A 15 4.29 7.93 -7.51
CA THR A 15 3.87 6.74 -6.75
C THR A 15 3.44 5.72 -7.79
N SER A 16 4.18 4.61 -7.91
CA SER A 16 3.89 3.56 -8.89
C SER A 16 2.51 2.93 -8.63
N GLY A 17 1.50 3.41 -9.34
CA GLY A 17 0.14 2.86 -9.36
C GLY A 17 -0.61 3.06 -10.69
N GLY A 18 0.03 3.68 -11.69
CA GLY A 18 -0.52 3.79 -13.04
C GLY A 18 -0.19 2.54 -13.85
N ALA A 19 -1.18 1.69 -14.09
CA ALA A 19 -1.08 0.65 -15.11
C ALA A 19 -0.92 1.32 -16.49
N LEU A 20 0.23 1.12 -17.12
CA LEU A 20 0.39 1.44 -18.54
C LEU A 20 -0.52 0.51 -19.36
N ALA A 21 -1.32 1.09 -20.25
CA ALA A 21 -2.13 0.32 -21.20
C ALA A 21 -1.23 -0.57 -22.10
N PRO A 22 -1.65 -1.80 -22.48
CA PRO A 22 -0.74 -2.79 -23.08
C PRO A 22 -0.22 -2.52 -24.50
N ASP A 23 -0.66 -1.49 -25.22
CA ASP A 23 -0.48 -1.43 -26.68
C ASP A 23 0.59 -0.45 -27.21
N ALA A 24 1.56 -0.04 -26.38
CA ALA A 24 2.62 0.89 -26.80
C ALA A 24 4.07 0.39 -26.62
N MET A 25 4.32 -0.92 -26.73
CA MET A 25 5.69 -1.50 -26.76
C MET A 25 5.98 -2.35 -28.00
N ALA A 26 5.66 -1.83 -29.19
CA ALA A 26 6.19 -2.37 -30.43
C ALA A 26 6.72 -1.22 -31.31
N ARG A 27 8.01 -0.90 -31.11
CA ARG A 27 8.97 -0.22 -32.02
C ARG A 27 9.82 0.80 -31.26
N ALA A 28 10.95 0.34 -30.75
CA ALA A 28 12.24 1.03 -30.81
C ALA A 28 13.27 0.14 -30.11
N GLY A 29 14.08 -0.56 -30.90
CA GLY A 29 15.27 -1.23 -30.40
C GLY A 29 16.37 -0.21 -30.09
N GLY A 30 17.26 -0.54 -29.15
CA GLY A 30 18.53 0.19 -28.99
C GLY A 30 19.05 0.29 -27.55
N LEU A 31 19.72 -0.77 -27.10
CA LEU A 31 20.95 -0.84 -26.27
C LEU A 31 21.20 0.06 -25.05
N ALA A 32 21.77 -0.62 -24.03
CA ALA A 32 22.48 -0.16 -22.83
C ALA A 32 21.60 0.44 -21.72
N GLY A 33 21.60 -0.04 -20.47
CA GLY A 33 22.46 -0.97 -19.76
C GLY A 33 22.48 -0.50 -18.30
N LEU A 34 22.11 -1.36 -17.35
CA LEU A 34 22.52 -1.37 -15.93
C LEU A 34 21.74 -2.49 -15.23
N ARG A 35 22.36 -3.68 -15.20
CA ARG A 35 21.95 -4.83 -14.40
C ARG A 35 22.24 -4.53 -12.92
N TRP A 36 21.24 -4.69 -12.06
CA TRP A 36 21.49 -5.03 -10.66
C TRP A 36 21.29 -6.54 -10.50
N CYS A 37 22.41 -7.25 -10.29
CA CYS A 37 22.43 -8.68 -9.95
C CYS A 37 22.14 -8.85 -8.46
N PHE A 38 21.14 -9.65 -8.11
CA PHE A 38 21.12 -10.37 -6.84
C PHE A 38 21.42 -11.84 -7.14
N GLU A 39 22.63 -12.26 -6.75
CA GLU A 39 23.13 -13.62 -6.91
C GLU A 39 22.52 -14.49 -5.79
N ALA A 40 21.47 -15.24 -6.09
CA ALA A 40 20.96 -16.29 -5.21
C ALA A 40 21.85 -17.54 -5.40
N ARG A 41 22.75 -17.80 -4.45
CA ARG A 41 23.51 -19.06 -4.42
C ARG A 41 22.59 -20.18 -3.96
N SER A 42 22.12 -20.95 -4.93
CA SER A 42 21.67 -22.33 -4.75
C SER A 42 22.88 -23.23 -4.55
N ALA A 43 22.86 -24.06 -3.51
CA ALA A 43 23.81 -25.15 -3.33
C ALA A 43 23.03 -26.46 -3.15
N SER A 44 22.64 -27.04 -4.27
CA SER A 44 22.34 -28.46 -4.40
C SER A 44 23.61 -29.18 -4.82
N ARG A 45 24.14 -30.07 -3.99
CA ARG A 45 25.17 -31.03 -4.39
C ARG A 45 24.84 -32.41 -3.84
N TRP A 46 24.28 -33.22 -4.72
CA TRP A 46 24.17 -34.67 -4.59
C TRP A 46 25.24 -35.32 -5.46
N MET A 47 26.08 -36.18 -4.87
CA MET A 47 26.48 -37.51 -5.37
C MET A 47 27.68 -38.03 -4.58
N GLY A 48 27.62 -39.31 -4.16
CA GLY A 48 28.84 -40.12 -4.04
C GLY A 48 29.02 -41.01 -2.80
N CYS A 49 28.14 -42.00 -2.62
CA CYS A 49 28.43 -43.42 -2.28
C CYS A 49 29.54 -43.77 -1.26
N ARG A 50 29.18 -44.49 -0.18
CA ARG A 50 29.83 -45.75 0.23
C ARG A 50 28.90 -46.61 1.11
N ARG A 51 29.03 -47.92 0.90
CA ARG A 51 28.28 -49.03 1.52
C ARG A 51 28.78 -49.34 2.93
N ASP A 52 27.97 -50.19 3.58
CA ASP A 52 28.27 -51.09 4.70
C ASP A 52 28.12 -50.52 6.12
N ALA A 53 27.05 -50.93 6.81
CA ALA A 53 27.13 -51.99 7.82
C ALA A 53 25.79 -52.12 8.56
N PHE A 54 25.18 -53.31 8.45
CA PHE A 54 24.12 -53.76 9.34
C PHE A 54 24.64 -53.80 10.78
N SER A 55 23.96 -53.14 11.70
CA SER A 55 23.99 -53.55 13.12
C SER A 55 22.63 -53.30 13.76
N GLN A 56 22.20 -54.32 14.48
CA GLN A 56 20.88 -54.50 15.06
C GLN A 56 20.64 -53.49 16.19
N ILE A 57 19.52 -52.77 16.15
CA ILE A 57 19.02 -52.03 17.30
C ILE A 57 17.72 -52.68 17.76
N HIS A 58 17.77 -53.19 18.99
CA HIS A 58 16.68 -53.78 19.74
C HIS A 58 15.47 -52.85 19.82
N LEU A 59 14.30 -53.33 19.37
CA LEU A 59 13.01 -52.72 19.63
C LEU A 59 12.59 -52.98 21.08
N SER A 60 12.44 -51.91 21.87
CA SER A 60 11.69 -51.94 23.13
C SER A 60 10.28 -51.36 22.88
N PRO A 61 9.19 -52.03 23.27
CA PRO A 61 7.84 -51.52 23.05
C PRO A 61 7.35 -50.67 24.24
N LEU A 62 6.55 -49.66 23.90
CA LEU A 62 5.56 -48.94 24.74
C LEU A 62 6.05 -47.76 25.60
N ALA A 63 5.78 -46.55 25.10
CA ALA A 63 4.94 -45.56 25.80
C ALA A 63 4.63 -44.36 24.86
N LEU A 64 3.91 -44.59 23.77
CA LEU A 64 3.24 -43.52 23.02
C LEU A 64 1.86 -43.31 23.63
N SER A 65 1.78 -42.49 24.67
CA SER A 65 0.53 -41.82 25.03
C SER A 65 0.61 -40.39 24.48
N SER A 66 0.60 -40.27 23.17
CA SER A 66 0.32 -39.01 22.50
C SER A 66 -1.19 -38.88 22.40
N THR A 67 -1.80 -38.33 23.45
CA THR A 67 -3.15 -37.77 23.35
C THR A 67 -3.08 -36.69 22.28
N ILE A 68 -3.48 -37.02 21.05
CA ILE A 68 -3.79 -36.01 20.03
C ILE A 68 -5.02 -35.29 20.57
N LEU A 69 -4.79 -34.23 21.34
CA LEU A 69 -5.81 -33.24 21.61
C LEU A 69 -6.17 -32.66 20.25
N LEU A 70 -7.28 -33.14 19.69
CA LEU A 70 -7.99 -32.53 18.56
C LEU A 70 -8.37 -31.12 18.99
N HIS A 71 -7.43 -30.19 18.90
CA HIS A 71 -7.73 -28.78 19.02
C HIS A 71 -8.62 -28.46 17.83
N SER A 72 -9.90 -28.21 18.10
CA SER A 72 -10.85 -27.68 17.12
C SER A 72 -10.20 -26.46 16.48
N GLN A 73 -9.79 -26.57 15.21
CA GLN A 73 -9.26 -25.42 14.50
C GLN A 73 -10.37 -24.39 14.37
N ARG A 74 -10.14 -23.20 14.95
CA ARG A 74 -11.03 -22.06 14.75
C ARG A 74 -11.15 -21.78 13.25
N HIS A 75 -12.34 -21.41 12.82
CA HIS A 75 -12.58 -20.88 11.49
C HIS A 75 -13.08 -19.44 11.61
N TYR A 76 -12.85 -18.65 10.56
CA TYR A 76 -13.35 -17.29 10.44
C TYR A 76 -13.80 -17.04 9.00
N ARG A 77 -14.67 -16.05 8.80
CA ARG A 77 -15.15 -15.68 7.46
C ARG A 77 -14.16 -14.73 6.78
N ALA A 78 -13.99 -14.94 5.49
CA ALA A 78 -13.22 -14.04 4.64
C ALA A 78 -13.84 -13.93 3.27
N THR A 79 -13.58 -12.79 2.63
CA THR A 79 -13.89 -12.58 1.23
C THR A 79 -12.86 -13.31 0.37
N LEU A 80 -13.28 -13.98 -0.69
CA LEU A 80 -12.45 -14.79 -1.57
C LEU A 80 -12.62 -14.34 -3.02
N CYS A 81 -11.51 -14.01 -3.66
CA CYS A 81 -11.39 -13.98 -5.11
C CYS A 81 -11.05 -15.39 -5.57
N THR A 82 -12.06 -16.12 -6.07
CA THR A 82 -11.89 -17.48 -6.62
C THR A 82 -11.61 -17.47 -8.12
N GLU A 83 -12.04 -16.42 -8.81
CA GLU A 83 -11.82 -16.16 -10.23
C GLU A 83 -11.62 -14.65 -10.41
N LEU A 84 -10.66 -14.27 -11.26
CA LEU A 84 -10.41 -12.86 -11.57
C LEU A 84 -11.63 -12.25 -12.27
N THR A 85 -11.87 -10.95 -12.04
CA THR A 85 -12.97 -10.17 -12.64
C THR A 85 -14.39 -10.62 -12.28
N LYS A 86 -14.53 -11.66 -11.44
CA LYS A 86 -15.83 -12.12 -10.93
C LYS A 86 -16.14 -11.51 -9.55
N PRO A 87 -17.43 -11.47 -9.16
CA PRO A 87 -17.80 -11.10 -7.81
C PRO A 87 -17.09 -11.97 -6.77
N LEU A 88 -16.69 -11.35 -5.67
CA LEU A 88 -16.07 -12.04 -4.56
C LEU A 88 -17.13 -12.85 -3.79
N ILE A 89 -16.72 -13.99 -3.22
CA ILE A 89 -17.59 -14.83 -2.39
C ILE A 89 -17.13 -14.81 -0.93
N ILE A 90 -18.03 -15.07 0.02
CA ILE A 90 -17.66 -15.26 1.43
C ILE A 90 -17.43 -16.74 1.68
N GLY A 91 -16.26 -17.09 2.23
CA GLY A 91 -15.92 -18.46 2.63
C GLY A 91 -15.41 -18.53 4.06
N ASN A 92 -15.34 -19.75 4.61
CA ASN A 92 -14.73 -20.02 5.91
C ASN A 92 -13.29 -20.46 5.71
N ILE A 93 -12.36 -19.81 6.43
CA ILE A 93 -10.93 -20.12 6.41
C ILE A 93 -10.52 -20.66 7.79
N PRO A 94 -9.75 -21.76 7.87
CA PRO A 94 -9.16 -22.20 9.12
C PRO A 94 -8.10 -21.20 9.60
N SER A 95 -8.16 -20.85 10.88
CA SER A 95 -7.17 -20.02 11.55
C SER A 95 -5.82 -20.72 11.62
N ALA A 96 -4.77 -20.06 11.13
CA ALA A 96 -3.39 -20.55 11.25
C ALA A 96 -2.83 -20.36 12.67
N SER A 97 -1.77 -21.08 13.02
CA SER A 97 -1.02 -20.88 14.26
C SER A 97 -0.10 -19.65 14.16
N LEU A 98 0.11 -18.96 15.29
CA LEU A 98 1.00 -17.79 15.34
C LEU A 98 2.47 -18.19 15.36
N GLN A 99 3.28 -17.46 14.59
CA GLN A 99 4.73 -17.43 14.74
C GLN A 99 5.14 -16.51 15.92
N PRO A 100 6.40 -16.60 16.41
CA PRO A 100 6.81 -15.89 17.63
C PRO A 100 6.60 -14.38 17.62
N TYR A 101 6.76 -13.72 16.47
CA TYR A 101 6.62 -12.26 16.32
C TYR A 101 5.26 -11.83 15.77
N GLU A 102 4.36 -12.77 15.55
CA GLU A 102 3.05 -12.51 14.96
C GLU A 102 1.98 -12.23 16.01
N VAL A 103 0.98 -11.48 15.59
CA VAL A 103 -0.17 -11.06 16.38
C VAL A 103 -1.42 -11.45 15.61
N ARG A 104 -2.39 -12.06 16.28
CA ARG A 104 -3.72 -12.31 15.73
C ARG A 104 -4.63 -11.15 16.06
N ILE A 105 -5.29 -10.61 15.05
CA ILE A 105 -6.19 -9.47 15.15
C ILE A 105 -7.60 -9.92 14.77
N ARG A 106 -8.59 -9.54 15.59
CA ARG A 106 -9.99 -9.51 15.18
C ARG A 106 -10.19 -8.24 14.37
N VAL A 107 -10.38 -8.38 13.07
CA VAL A 107 -10.60 -7.25 12.18
C VAL A 107 -12.02 -6.72 12.39
N HIS A 108 -12.12 -5.41 12.60
CA HIS A 108 -13.41 -4.69 12.70
C HIS A 108 -13.69 -3.93 11.42
N CYS A 109 -12.67 -3.28 10.85
CA CYS A 109 -12.79 -2.55 9.59
C CYS A 109 -11.60 -2.86 8.68
N CYS A 110 -11.86 -2.91 7.37
CA CYS A 110 -10.85 -3.01 6.33
C CYS A 110 -11.04 -1.83 5.37
N GLY A 111 -9.95 -1.13 5.06
CA GLY A 111 -9.98 -0.12 4.01
C GLY A 111 -10.00 -0.79 2.64
N VAL A 112 -10.71 -0.20 1.68
CA VAL A 112 -10.76 -0.68 0.29
C VAL A 112 -9.94 0.24 -0.57
N ASN A 113 -8.88 -0.31 -1.17
CA ASN A 113 -7.93 0.42 -1.97
C ASN A 113 -8.12 0.11 -3.46
N PHE A 114 -7.72 1.03 -4.35
CA PHE A 114 -7.76 0.77 -5.79
C PHE A 114 -6.89 -0.43 -6.18
N ALA A 115 -5.79 -0.65 -5.46
CA ALA A 115 -4.93 -1.83 -5.60
C ALA A 115 -5.68 -3.15 -5.34
N ASP A 116 -6.64 -3.19 -4.42
CA ASP A 116 -7.46 -4.38 -4.17
C ASP A 116 -8.30 -4.73 -5.41
N ILE A 117 -8.85 -3.72 -6.09
CA ILE A 117 -9.62 -3.87 -7.32
C ILE A 117 -8.72 -4.40 -8.44
N LEU A 118 -7.55 -3.79 -8.63
CA LEU A 118 -6.58 -4.23 -9.63
C LEU A 118 -6.11 -5.66 -9.38
N ALA A 119 -5.92 -6.06 -8.12
CA ALA A 119 -5.55 -7.43 -7.76
C ALA A 119 -6.66 -8.41 -8.14
N CYS A 120 -7.92 -8.08 -7.84
CA CYS A 120 -9.08 -8.91 -8.24
C CYS A 120 -9.29 -8.97 -9.76
N GLN A 121 -8.77 -8.01 -10.51
CA GLN A 121 -8.79 -7.99 -11.98
C GLN A 121 -7.56 -8.66 -12.61
N GLY A 122 -6.54 -9.02 -11.82
CA GLY A 122 -5.26 -9.54 -12.32
C GLY A 122 -4.37 -8.51 -12.99
N LEU A 123 -4.66 -7.22 -12.78
CA LEU A 123 -3.95 -6.07 -13.36
C LEU A 123 -2.91 -5.46 -12.41
N TYR A 124 -2.85 -5.92 -11.16
CA TYR A 124 -1.85 -5.47 -10.20
C TYR A 124 -0.47 -6.07 -10.48
N GLN A 125 0.60 -5.35 -10.09
CA GLN A 125 1.97 -5.81 -10.33
C GLN A 125 2.31 -7.11 -9.58
N GLU A 126 1.76 -7.30 -8.39
CA GLU A 126 1.85 -8.54 -7.63
C GLU A 126 0.64 -9.43 -7.93
N LYS A 127 0.89 -10.66 -8.36
CA LYS A 127 -0.15 -11.63 -8.67
C LYS A 127 -0.24 -12.68 -7.56
N HIS A 128 -1.44 -12.86 -7.03
CA HIS A 128 -1.71 -13.86 -6.01
C HIS A 128 -2.32 -15.11 -6.66
N PRO A 129 -1.94 -16.33 -6.22
CA PRO A 129 -2.62 -17.54 -6.66
C PRO A 129 -4.07 -17.54 -6.21
N LEU A 130 -4.98 -17.99 -7.07
CA LEU A 130 -6.39 -18.17 -6.72
C LEU A 130 -6.57 -19.48 -5.91
N PRO A 131 -7.50 -19.52 -4.94
CA PRO A 131 -8.22 -18.37 -4.40
C PRO A 131 -7.35 -17.53 -3.46
N PHE A 132 -7.61 -16.22 -3.38
CA PHE A 132 -7.00 -15.34 -2.38
C PHE A 132 -8.02 -14.41 -1.73
N THR A 133 -7.71 -13.91 -0.54
CA THR A 133 -8.50 -12.87 0.15
C THR A 133 -7.89 -11.50 -0.12
N PRO A 134 -8.58 -10.54 -0.74
CA PRO A 134 -8.04 -9.19 -0.95
C PRO A 134 -7.99 -8.37 0.35
N GLY A 135 -7.54 -7.12 0.29
CA GLY A 135 -7.48 -6.19 1.42
C GLY A 135 -6.04 -5.89 1.85
N MET A 136 -5.70 -4.60 1.84
CA MET A 136 -4.35 -4.09 2.11
C MET A 136 -4.19 -3.31 3.43
N GLU A 137 -5.27 -3.07 4.16
CA GLU A 137 -5.20 -2.39 5.45
C GLU A 137 -6.40 -2.73 6.32
N PHE A 138 -6.22 -2.62 7.63
CA PHE A 138 -7.27 -2.94 8.58
C PHE A 138 -7.11 -2.19 9.89
N SER A 139 -8.18 -2.20 10.67
CA SER A 139 -8.19 -1.87 12.09
C SER A 139 -8.94 -2.93 12.88
N GLY A 140 -8.52 -3.16 14.12
CA GLY A 140 -9.21 -4.10 14.99
C GLY A 140 -8.55 -4.31 16.35
N ASP A 141 -8.84 -5.45 16.98
CA ASP A 141 -8.36 -5.77 18.33
C ASP A 141 -7.38 -6.92 18.33
N VAL A 142 -6.32 -6.81 19.11
CA VAL A 142 -5.39 -7.92 19.36
C VAL A 142 -6.11 -9.02 20.15
N MET A 143 -6.22 -10.21 19.57
CA MET A 143 -6.81 -11.39 20.20
C MET A 143 -5.77 -12.24 20.93
N GLU A 144 -4.59 -12.36 20.33
CA GLU A 144 -3.52 -13.28 20.72
C GLU A 144 -2.20 -12.72 20.18
N ALA A 145 -1.10 -12.94 20.91
CA ALA A 145 0.22 -12.49 20.52
C ALA A 145 1.23 -13.63 20.69
N GLY A 146 2.15 -13.74 19.73
CA GLY A 146 3.27 -14.67 19.78
C GLY A 146 4.24 -14.36 20.94
N LYS A 147 5.04 -15.35 21.31
CA LYS A 147 5.92 -15.29 22.50
C LYS A 147 6.98 -14.18 22.47
N ALA A 148 7.33 -13.68 21.29
CA ALA A 148 8.34 -12.64 21.10
C ALA A 148 7.73 -11.27 20.73
N VAL A 149 6.40 -11.13 20.84
CA VAL A 149 5.72 -9.85 20.67
C VAL A 149 5.91 -8.98 21.90
N THR A 150 6.33 -7.74 21.70
CA THR A 150 6.62 -6.77 22.78
C THR A 150 5.94 -5.42 22.56
N ARG A 151 5.50 -5.11 21.33
CA ARG A 151 4.94 -3.79 20.96
C ARG A 151 3.45 -3.63 21.27
N VAL A 152 2.71 -4.74 21.32
CA VAL A 152 1.26 -4.77 21.53
C VAL A 152 0.89 -5.97 22.40
N LYS A 153 -0.27 -5.91 23.06
CA LYS A 153 -0.81 -7.00 23.88
C LYS A 153 -2.28 -7.24 23.59
N LYS A 154 -2.80 -8.40 24.03
CA LYS A 154 -4.21 -8.75 23.91
C LYS A 154 -5.11 -7.63 24.46
N GLY A 155 -6.13 -7.28 23.69
CA GLY A 155 -7.08 -6.20 23.99
C GLY A 155 -6.66 -4.83 23.45
N ASP A 156 -5.42 -4.67 22.98
CA ASP A 156 -5.03 -3.42 22.34
C ASP A 156 -5.79 -3.23 21.02
N ARG A 157 -6.19 -1.98 20.78
CA ARG A 157 -6.77 -1.54 19.51
C ARG A 157 -5.62 -1.21 18.56
N VAL A 158 -5.60 -1.84 17.39
CA VAL A 158 -4.50 -1.73 16.45
C VAL A 158 -4.98 -1.44 15.03
N ILE A 159 -4.11 -0.81 14.28
CA ILE A 159 -4.23 -0.50 12.86
C ILE A 159 -2.98 -1.06 12.16
N GLY A 160 -3.12 -1.55 10.93
CA GLY A 160 -2.00 -2.13 10.21
C GLY A 160 -2.12 -2.08 8.70
N VAL A 161 -0.97 -2.25 8.05
CA VAL A 161 -0.85 -2.50 6.61
C VAL A 161 -0.74 -4.01 6.39
N ALA A 162 -1.41 -4.49 5.36
CA ALA A 162 -1.40 -5.86 4.90
C ALA A 162 -0.92 -5.90 3.44
N ASN A 163 -0.21 -6.96 3.05
CA ASN A 163 0.02 -7.17 1.60
C ASN A 163 -1.28 -7.62 0.90
N THR A 164 -2.00 -8.50 1.57
CA THR A 164 -3.27 -9.10 1.16
C THR A 164 -3.90 -9.75 2.40
N LYS A 165 -5.11 -10.32 2.29
CA LYS A 165 -5.88 -11.03 3.33
C LYS A 165 -6.64 -10.19 4.37
N ALA A 166 -6.68 -8.87 4.25
CA ALA A 166 -7.32 -8.02 5.25
C ALA A 166 -8.86 -7.96 5.16
N LEU A 167 -9.48 -8.32 4.03
CA LEU A 167 -10.94 -8.48 3.91
C LEU A 167 -11.42 -9.81 4.53
N ALA A 168 -11.16 -9.94 5.82
CA ALA A 168 -11.48 -11.10 6.64
C ALA A 168 -11.85 -10.66 8.06
N GLU A 169 -12.49 -11.54 8.83
CA GLU A 169 -12.75 -11.31 10.27
C GLU A 169 -11.48 -11.44 11.14
N GLU A 170 -10.43 -12.05 10.60
CA GLU A 170 -9.18 -12.32 11.29
C GLU A 170 -7.99 -12.00 10.39
N TYR A 171 -6.96 -11.40 10.98
CA TYR A 171 -5.68 -11.17 10.34
C TYR A 171 -4.53 -11.58 11.24
N ILE A 172 -3.46 -12.11 10.66
CA ILE A 172 -2.20 -12.38 11.37
C ILE A 172 -1.13 -11.45 10.78
N ALA A 173 -0.55 -10.60 11.63
CA ALA A 173 0.49 -9.65 11.23
C ALA A 173 1.74 -9.81 12.09
N ASP A 174 2.91 -9.60 11.50
CA ASP A 174 4.13 -9.28 12.26
C ASP A 174 3.90 -7.98 13.05
N GLN A 175 4.25 -7.97 14.33
CA GLN A 175 4.06 -6.80 15.20
C GLN A 175 4.67 -5.50 14.64
N LYS A 176 5.66 -5.57 13.74
CA LYS A 176 6.27 -4.39 13.10
C LYS A 176 5.32 -3.64 12.16
N LEU A 177 4.30 -4.33 11.65
CA LEU A 177 3.30 -3.77 10.72
C LEU A 177 2.09 -3.17 11.44
N LEU A 178 2.12 -3.12 12.77
CA LEU A 178 1.03 -2.63 13.61
C LEU A 178 1.40 -1.32 14.31
N TRP A 179 0.39 -0.48 14.45
CA TRP A 179 0.37 0.69 15.32
C TRP A 179 -0.84 0.63 16.23
N THR A 180 -0.73 1.20 17.43
CA THR A 180 -1.85 1.30 18.38
C THR A 180 -2.79 2.44 17.97
N ILE A 181 -4.10 2.21 18.03
CA ILE A 181 -5.11 3.24 17.79
C ILE A 181 -5.30 4.08 19.06
N PRO A 182 -5.12 5.41 19.00
CA PRO A 182 -5.34 6.28 20.15
C PRO A 182 -6.79 6.23 20.67
N GLN A 183 -6.96 6.57 21.96
CA GLN A 183 -8.28 6.71 22.55
C GLN A 183 -9.09 7.79 21.80
N GLY A 184 -10.37 7.52 21.54
CA GLY A 184 -11.27 8.43 20.82
C GLY A 184 -11.25 8.31 19.30
N VAL A 185 -10.26 7.64 18.70
CA VAL A 185 -10.25 7.36 17.25
C VAL A 185 -11.08 6.10 16.99
N SER A 186 -12.05 6.15 16.07
CA SER A 186 -12.87 4.99 15.70
C SER A 186 -12.10 3.99 14.83
N TYR A 187 -12.60 2.76 14.70
CA TYR A 187 -11.97 1.75 13.84
C TYR A 187 -12.06 2.14 12.36
N GLU A 188 -13.16 2.74 11.95
CA GLU A 188 -13.42 3.21 10.58
C GLU A 188 -12.44 4.32 10.20
N SER A 189 -12.30 5.34 11.06
CA SER A 189 -11.34 6.42 10.84
C SER A 189 -9.91 5.89 10.81
N ALA A 190 -9.57 4.94 11.70
CA ALA A 190 -8.26 4.32 11.70
C ALA A 190 -8.01 3.57 10.37
N ALA A 191 -8.89 2.66 9.95
CA ALA A 191 -8.68 1.81 8.78
C ALA A 191 -8.46 2.58 7.46
N ALA A 192 -8.86 3.85 7.37
CA ALA A 192 -8.68 4.69 6.18
C ALA A 192 -7.29 5.37 6.09
N LEU A 193 -6.41 5.19 7.09
CA LEU A 193 -5.12 5.87 7.17
C LEU A 193 -3.93 5.14 6.51
N PRO A 194 -3.70 3.83 6.70
CA PRO A 194 -2.37 3.24 6.52
C PRO A 194 -1.83 3.36 5.10
N VAL A 195 -2.61 2.96 4.10
CA VAL A 195 -2.22 3.00 2.70
C VAL A 195 -2.22 4.44 2.20
N SER A 196 -3.29 5.19 2.42
CA SER A 196 -3.44 6.54 1.85
C SER A 196 -2.46 7.55 2.46
N TYR A 197 -2.40 7.66 3.79
CA TYR A 197 -1.48 8.59 4.46
C TYR A 197 -0.04 8.10 4.46
N GLY A 198 0.19 6.78 4.58
CA GLY A 198 1.53 6.22 4.41
C GLY A 198 2.11 6.55 3.04
N THR A 199 1.30 6.42 1.98
CA THR A 199 1.69 6.81 0.61
C THR A 199 1.92 8.32 0.49
N ALA A 200 1.06 9.14 1.08
CA ALA A 200 1.20 10.59 1.06
C ALA A 200 2.51 11.06 1.73
N ILE A 201 2.82 10.54 2.93
CA ILE A 201 4.04 10.86 3.67
C ILE A 201 5.27 10.40 2.89
N LEU A 202 5.27 9.17 2.36
CA LEU A 202 6.35 8.68 1.51
C LEU A 202 6.58 9.61 0.31
N ALA A 203 5.50 10.01 -0.37
CA ALA A 203 5.59 10.84 -1.56
C ALA A 203 6.10 12.24 -1.24
N LEU A 204 5.55 12.89 -0.22
CA LEU A 204 5.86 14.28 0.12
C LEU A 204 7.18 14.44 0.87
N GLU A 205 7.41 13.67 1.93
CA GLU A 205 8.56 13.87 2.82
C GLU A 205 9.81 13.16 2.31
N HIS A 206 9.66 11.91 1.86
CA HIS A 206 10.83 11.10 1.51
C HIS A 206 11.23 11.24 0.03
N ARG A 207 10.26 11.33 -0.88
CA ARG A 207 10.53 11.39 -2.32
C ARG A 207 10.64 12.83 -2.82
N ALA A 208 9.68 13.70 -2.50
CA ALA A 208 9.67 15.09 -2.95
C ALA A 208 10.49 16.00 -2.03
N GLN A 209 10.65 15.60 -0.76
CA GLN A 209 11.26 16.41 0.29
C GLN A 209 10.64 17.82 0.36
N THR A 210 9.31 17.89 0.19
CA THR A 210 8.54 19.13 0.12
C THR A 210 8.86 20.04 1.31
N LYS A 211 9.07 21.33 1.02
CA LYS A 211 9.40 22.34 2.03
C LYS A 211 8.20 23.23 2.34
N PRO A 212 8.14 23.81 3.55
CA PRO A 212 7.15 24.83 3.88
C PRO A 212 7.12 25.95 2.84
N GLY A 213 5.91 26.38 2.47
CA GLY A 213 5.67 27.44 1.50
C GLY A 213 5.78 27.03 0.02
N GLU A 214 6.31 25.84 -0.31
CA GLU A 214 6.34 25.33 -1.68
C GLU A 214 4.93 25.05 -2.21
N THR A 215 4.75 25.20 -3.52
CA THR A 215 3.49 24.89 -4.21
C THR A 215 3.48 23.42 -4.64
N VAL A 216 2.43 22.70 -4.26
CA VAL A 216 2.20 21.28 -4.57
C VAL A 216 0.95 21.16 -5.43
N LEU A 217 1.08 20.59 -6.63
CA LEU A 217 -0.06 20.18 -7.46
C LEU A 217 -0.41 18.73 -7.16
N VAL A 218 -1.69 18.44 -6.90
CA VAL A 218 -2.20 17.09 -6.65
C VAL A 218 -3.27 16.74 -7.70
N THR A 219 -3.10 15.66 -8.47
CA THR A 219 -4.13 15.17 -9.41
C THR A 219 -5.00 14.09 -8.75
N ALA A 220 -6.21 13.87 -9.28
CA ALA A 220 -7.27 13.06 -8.66
C ALA A 220 -7.43 13.39 -7.18
N ALA A 221 -7.41 14.69 -6.87
CA ALA A 221 -7.24 15.20 -5.53
C ALA A 221 -8.37 14.81 -4.55
N ALA A 222 -9.55 14.43 -5.07
CA ALA A 222 -10.68 13.97 -4.28
C ALA A 222 -10.70 12.46 -3.99
N GLY A 223 -9.69 11.69 -4.45
CA GLY A 223 -9.51 10.29 -4.06
C GLY A 223 -8.87 10.17 -2.68
N ALA A 224 -8.87 8.95 -2.09
CA ALA A 224 -8.34 8.74 -0.74
C ALA A 224 -6.88 9.19 -0.58
N THR A 225 -6.00 8.78 -1.48
CA THR A 225 -4.60 9.23 -1.51
C THR A 225 -4.48 10.72 -1.79
N GLY A 226 -5.25 11.27 -2.74
CA GLY A 226 -5.24 12.70 -3.07
C GLY A 226 -5.61 13.58 -1.87
N LEU A 227 -6.66 13.20 -1.14
CA LEU A 227 -7.08 13.89 0.07
C LEU A 227 -6.06 13.77 1.19
N ALA A 228 -5.41 12.61 1.36
CA ALA A 228 -4.33 12.43 2.32
C ALA A 228 -3.12 13.31 1.96
N VAL A 229 -2.77 13.42 0.68
CA VAL A 229 -1.69 14.30 0.20
C VAL A 229 -2.03 15.77 0.47
N ILE A 230 -3.25 16.23 0.19
CA ILE A 230 -3.68 17.61 0.52
C ILE A 230 -3.53 17.86 2.02
N ASP A 231 -4.01 16.93 2.84
CA ASP A 231 -4.01 17.07 4.30
C ASP A 231 -2.59 17.22 4.85
N VAL A 232 -1.71 16.26 4.52
CA VAL A 232 -0.31 16.26 4.97
C VAL A 232 0.43 17.47 4.43
N ALA A 233 0.32 17.78 3.14
CA ALA A 233 1.01 18.91 2.54
C ALA A 233 0.60 20.24 3.17
N SER A 234 -0.71 20.47 3.36
CA SER A 234 -1.24 21.75 3.84
C SER A 234 -1.05 21.92 5.34
N HIS A 235 -1.43 20.91 6.13
CA HIS A 235 -1.53 21.06 7.59
C HIS A 235 -0.26 20.68 8.33
N ILE A 236 0.53 19.73 7.80
CA ILE A 236 1.77 19.28 8.44
C ILE A 236 2.97 20.01 7.84
N LEU A 237 3.12 19.94 6.52
CA LEU A 237 4.29 20.51 5.84
C LEU A 237 4.17 22.01 5.54
N LYS A 238 2.98 22.60 5.71
CA LYS A 238 2.69 24.02 5.45
C LYS A 238 3.01 24.44 4.00
N ALA A 239 2.79 23.53 3.06
CA ALA A 239 2.86 23.77 1.63
C ALA A 239 1.55 24.39 1.11
N LYS A 240 1.61 25.01 -0.08
CA LYS A 240 0.47 25.59 -0.79
C LYS A 240 -0.06 24.58 -1.80
N VAL A 241 -1.26 24.05 -1.56
CA VAL A 241 -1.79 22.97 -2.41
C VAL A 241 -2.75 23.49 -3.47
N ILE A 242 -2.48 23.14 -4.73
CA ILE A 242 -3.40 23.27 -5.86
C ILE A 242 -3.96 21.88 -6.18
N ALA A 243 -5.29 21.73 -6.18
CA ALA A 243 -5.96 20.45 -6.36
C ALA A 243 -6.58 20.32 -7.77
N GLY A 244 -6.15 19.32 -8.55
CA GLY A 244 -6.81 18.93 -9.79
C GLY A 244 -7.84 17.83 -9.56
N ALA A 245 -9.09 18.03 -9.99
CA ALA A 245 -10.13 17.01 -9.95
C ALA A 245 -11.07 17.08 -11.16
N GLY A 246 -11.91 16.07 -11.34
CA GLY A 246 -12.81 15.94 -12.50
C GLY A 246 -14.27 16.37 -12.26
N SER A 247 -14.53 17.23 -11.27
CA SER A 247 -15.82 17.91 -11.10
C SER A 247 -15.76 18.96 -9.98
N GLU A 248 -16.64 19.95 -10.03
CA GLU A 248 -16.75 20.98 -8.97
C GLU A 248 -17.02 20.42 -7.57
N LYS A 249 -17.83 19.34 -7.48
CA LYS A 249 -18.08 18.67 -6.20
C LYS A 249 -16.79 18.08 -5.61
N LYS A 250 -15.92 17.53 -6.47
CA LYS A 250 -14.61 16.98 -6.07
C LYS A 250 -13.63 18.09 -5.70
N CYS A 251 -13.62 19.20 -6.45
CA CYS A 251 -12.85 20.39 -6.12
C CYS A 251 -13.24 20.96 -4.74
N SER A 252 -14.55 21.05 -4.47
CA SER A 252 -15.09 21.49 -3.16
C SER A 252 -14.59 20.63 -2.00
N LEU A 253 -14.50 19.31 -2.20
CA LEU A 253 -13.95 18.39 -1.20
C LEU A 253 -12.46 18.63 -0.93
N ALA A 254 -11.68 18.97 -1.98
CA ALA A 254 -10.27 19.29 -1.82
C ALA A 254 -10.05 20.57 -1.00
N PHE A 255 -10.89 21.60 -1.17
CA PHE A 255 -10.86 22.79 -0.32
C PHE A 255 -11.12 22.48 1.15
N GLN A 256 -12.14 21.66 1.44
CA GLN A 256 -12.43 21.23 2.82
C GLN A 256 -11.24 20.51 3.47
N LYS A 257 -10.39 19.88 2.65
CA LYS A 257 -9.20 19.15 3.11
C LYS A 257 -7.95 20.02 3.26
N GLY A 258 -7.94 21.24 2.72
CA GLY A 258 -6.85 22.21 2.89
C GLY A 258 -6.25 22.77 1.60
N ALA A 259 -6.75 22.38 0.41
CA ALA A 259 -6.31 23.00 -0.83
C ALA A 259 -6.64 24.50 -0.82
N ILE A 260 -5.76 25.33 -1.38
CA ILE A 260 -5.97 26.79 -1.46
C ILE A 260 -6.52 27.21 -2.82
N GLN A 261 -6.37 26.35 -3.84
CA GLN A 261 -6.86 26.51 -5.19
C GLN A 261 -7.24 25.14 -5.76
N SER A 262 -8.14 25.12 -6.75
CA SER A 262 -8.50 23.89 -7.45
C SER A 262 -8.74 24.10 -8.94
N VAL A 263 -8.55 23.06 -9.74
CA VAL A 263 -8.81 23.04 -11.17
C VAL A 263 -9.70 21.85 -11.50
N ASN A 264 -10.85 22.13 -12.12
CA ASN A 264 -11.70 21.11 -12.71
C ASN A 264 -11.18 20.79 -14.12
N TYR A 265 -10.32 19.78 -14.21
CA TYR A 265 -9.66 19.39 -15.46
C TYR A 265 -10.60 18.68 -16.46
N SER A 266 -11.88 18.49 -16.11
CA SER A 266 -12.89 18.00 -17.05
C SER A 266 -13.53 19.12 -17.87
N GLU A 267 -13.36 20.38 -17.46
CA GLU A 267 -13.93 21.55 -18.13
C GLU A 267 -12.84 22.48 -18.71
N THR A 268 -11.64 22.44 -18.12
CA THR A 268 -10.53 23.34 -18.47
C THR A 268 -9.21 22.56 -18.55
N SER A 269 -8.21 23.13 -19.24
CA SER A 269 -6.87 22.56 -19.23
C SER A 269 -6.23 22.74 -17.87
N LEU A 270 -5.70 21.64 -17.31
CA LEU A 270 -4.97 21.67 -16.04
C LEU A 270 -3.74 22.56 -16.15
N ARG A 271 -3.02 22.47 -17.26
CA ARG A 271 -1.78 23.21 -17.49
C ARG A 271 -2.01 24.72 -17.49
N GLU A 272 -2.94 25.19 -18.32
CA GLU A 272 -3.16 26.62 -18.48
C GLU A 272 -3.67 27.26 -17.20
N GLU A 273 -4.51 26.56 -16.44
CA GLU A 273 -5.05 27.09 -15.18
C GLU A 273 -4.00 27.10 -14.07
N VAL A 274 -3.19 26.04 -13.95
CA VAL A 274 -2.05 26.04 -13.02
C VAL A 274 -1.06 27.15 -13.39
N LYS A 275 -0.81 27.39 -14.67
CA LYS A 275 0.06 28.49 -15.13
C LYS A 275 -0.47 29.85 -14.70
N LYS A 276 -1.78 30.10 -14.84
CA LYS A 276 -2.41 31.35 -14.35
C LYS A 276 -2.31 31.47 -12.83
N LEU A 277 -2.62 30.41 -12.09
CA LEU A 277 -2.59 30.39 -10.62
C LEU A 277 -1.19 30.56 -10.02
N THR A 278 -0.14 30.37 -10.83
CA THR A 278 1.26 30.42 -10.39
C THR A 278 2.06 31.53 -11.07
N ASP A 279 1.39 32.50 -11.71
CA ASP A 279 2.04 33.59 -12.46
C ASP A 279 3.11 33.08 -13.45
N ALA A 280 2.80 31.96 -14.12
CA ALA A 280 3.67 31.21 -15.02
C ALA A 280 4.98 30.66 -14.42
N GLN A 281 5.13 30.66 -13.10
CA GLN A 281 6.29 30.05 -12.42
C GLN A 281 6.16 28.53 -12.30
N GLY A 282 4.94 28.00 -12.39
CA GLY A 282 4.66 26.59 -12.19
C GLY A 282 4.66 26.19 -10.72
N VAL A 283 4.80 24.89 -10.45
CA VAL A 283 4.77 24.32 -9.10
C VAL A 283 6.10 23.67 -8.73
N ASN A 284 6.40 23.58 -7.43
CA ASN A 284 7.63 22.96 -6.93
C ASN A 284 7.54 21.43 -6.94
N VAL A 285 6.35 20.89 -6.66
CA VAL A 285 6.09 19.46 -6.54
C VAL A 285 4.79 19.11 -7.25
N VAL A 286 4.80 17.99 -7.99
CA VAL A 286 3.60 17.38 -8.57
C VAL A 286 3.44 15.99 -7.98
N ILE A 287 2.28 15.72 -7.39
CA ILE A 287 1.85 14.40 -6.95
C ILE A 287 0.76 13.93 -7.91
N ASP A 288 1.13 13.00 -8.78
CA ASP A 288 0.20 12.41 -9.74
C ASP A 288 -0.27 11.03 -9.29
N THR A 289 -1.58 10.81 -9.35
CA THR A 289 -2.21 9.52 -9.01
C THR A 289 -3.06 8.95 -10.15
N ILE A 290 -3.01 9.56 -11.35
CA ILE A 290 -3.84 9.18 -12.51
C ILE A 290 -3.01 8.60 -13.66
N GLY A 291 -1.90 9.23 -14.01
CA GLY A 291 -1.19 8.98 -15.26
C GLY A 291 -1.88 9.60 -16.49
N GLY A 292 -1.56 9.08 -17.67
CA GLY A 292 -2.21 9.46 -18.94
C GLY A 292 -1.98 10.91 -19.35
N ASP A 293 -2.98 11.51 -20.00
CA ASP A 293 -2.86 12.88 -20.54
C ASP A 293 -2.87 13.96 -19.45
N ILE A 294 -3.60 13.72 -18.35
CA ILE A 294 -3.57 14.63 -17.19
C ILE A 294 -2.17 14.70 -16.59
N PHE A 295 -1.46 13.57 -16.49
CA PHE A 295 -0.07 13.55 -16.06
C PHE A 295 0.84 14.35 -17.01
N LYS A 296 0.63 14.25 -18.33
CA LYS A 296 1.39 15.06 -19.30
C LYS A 296 1.12 16.55 -19.09
N GLU A 297 -0.14 16.96 -18.95
CA GLU A 297 -0.47 18.37 -18.66
C GLU A 297 0.16 18.87 -17.37
N ALA A 298 0.22 18.04 -16.33
CA ALA A 298 0.84 18.39 -15.05
C ALA A 298 2.38 18.55 -15.14
N LEU A 299 3.04 17.96 -16.14
CA LEU A 299 4.49 18.01 -16.32
C LEU A 299 4.99 19.03 -17.33
N HIS A 300 4.12 19.46 -18.26
CA HIS A 300 4.53 20.32 -19.37
C HIS A 300 4.70 21.77 -18.92
N ARG A 301 5.95 22.23 -18.89
CA ARG A 301 6.31 23.65 -18.68
C ARG A 301 5.85 24.54 -19.82
#